data_AF-A0A178WN93-F1
#
_entry.id   AF-A0A178WN93-F1
#
_cell.length_a   1.000
_cell.length_b   1.000
_cell.length_c   1.000
_cell.angle_alpha   90.00
_cell.angle_beta   90.00
_cell.angle_gamma   90.00
#
_symmetry.space_group_name_H-M   'P 1'
#
loop_
_entity.id
_entity.type
_entity.pdbx_description
1 polymer ?
#
loop_
_entity_poly.entity_id
_entity_poly.type
_entity_poly.pdbx_seq_one_letter_code
_entity_poly.pdbx_strand_id
1 'polypeptide(L)'
;MEFVKGDQVEVCSKEDGFLGSYFGATVVSKTPEGSYYKIKYKNLVSDTDQSKRLVEVISADELRPMPPKSLHVLICCGDKVDAFDKDGWWVGEVTAVRRNIYSVYFSTTDEELEYPLYSLRKHHEWVNGSWVRQ
;
A
#
# COMPACT_ATOMS: atom_id res chain seq x y z
N MET A 1 1.30 13.34 -13.28
CA MET A 1 0.91 12.02 -13.80
C MET A 1 -0.61 11.98 -13.81
N GLU A 2 -1.23 11.41 -14.83
CA GLU A 2 -2.69 11.26 -14.86
C GLU A 2 -3.03 9.77 -14.95
N PHE A 3 -3.93 9.33 -14.08
CA PHE A 3 -4.50 7.99 -14.15
C PHE A 3 -5.76 7.99 -15.02
N VAL A 4 -5.99 6.88 -15.71
CA VAL A 4 -7.18 6.67 -16.54
C VAL A 4 -8.03 5.53 -15.97
N LYS A 5 -9.28 5.44 -16.42
CA LYS A 5 -10.20 4.38 -16.01
C LYS A 5 -9.59 3.01 -16.31
N GLY A 6 -9.55 2.14 -15.29
CA GLY A 6 -9.02 0.79 -15.36
C GLY A 6 -7.60 0.65 -14.81
N ASP A 7 -6.87 1.75 -14.61
CA ASP A 7 -5.53 1.71 -14.04
C ASP A 7 -5.55 1.10 -12.63
N GLN A 8 -4.59 0.20 -12.39
CA GLN A 8 -4.31 -0.31 -11.05
C GLN A 8 -3.38 0.67 -10.34
N VAL A 9 -3.74 1.03 -9.12
CA VAL A 9 -3.06 2.04 -8.32
C VAL A 9 -2.99 1.60 -6.86
N GLU A 10 -2.14 2.25 -6.08
CA GLU A 10 -2.18 2.17 -4.63
C GLU A 10 -2.63 3.51 -4.04
N VAL A 11 -3.55 3.43 -3.08
CA VAL A 11 -4.02 4.58 -2.29
C VAL A 11 -3.12 4.70 -1.06
N CYS A 12 -2.51 5.87 -0.90
CA CYS A 12 -1.67 6.26 0.24
C CYS A 12 -2.55 7.07 1.19
N SER A 13 -3.19 6.40 2.15
CA SER A 13 -4.13 7.07 3.04
C SER A 13 -3.40 8.08 3.95
N LYS A 14 -3.99 9.27 4.07
CA LYS A 14 -3.53 10.33 4.98
C LYS A 14 -4.34 10.40 6.28
N GLU A 15 -5.29 9.49 6.44
CA GLU A 15 -6.13 9.43 7.63
C GLU A 15 -5.33 8.88 8.82
N ASP A 16 -5.58 9.45 10.00
CA ASP A 16 -4.99 8.97 11.24
C ASP A 16 -5.38 7.50 11.46
N GLY A 17 -4.37 6.66 11.79
CA GLY A 17 -4.53 5.21 11.90
C GLY A 17 -4.28 4.43 10.59
N PHE A 18 -4.22 5.12 9.44
CA PHE A 18 -3.84 4.53 8.14
C PHE A 18 -2.54 5.11 7.57
N LEU A 19 -1.85 5.99 8.32
CA LEU A 19 -0.57 6.54 7.91
C LEU A 19 0.46 5.44 7.66
N GLY A 20 1.14 5.50 6.52
CA GLY A 20 2.11 4.48 6.10
C GLY A 20 1.48 3.20 5.56
N SER A 21 0.19 3.22 5.20
CA SER A 21 -0.49 2.12 4.53
C SER A 21 -0.74 2.39 3.04
N TYR A 22 -0.72 1.33 2.25
CA TYR A 22 -1.01 1.34 0.82
C TYR A 22 -2.08 0.32 0.48
N PHE A 23 -3.21 0.79 -0.04
CA PHE A 23 -4.33 -0.07 -0.42
C PHE A 23 -4.43 -0.18 -1.94
N GLY A 24 -4.43 -1.41 -2.46
CA GLY A 24 -4.63 -1.64 -3.89
C GLY A 24 -6.04 -1.23 -4.33
N ALA A 25 -6.13 -0.47 -5.41
CA ALA A 25 -7.38 0.01 -5.97
C ALA A 25 -7.36 0.07 -7.51
N THR A 26 -8.53 0.25 -8.09
CA THR A 26 -8.72 0.49 -9.53
C THR A 26 -9.39 1.82 -9.76
N VAL A 27 -8.89 2.61 -10.70
CA VAL A 27 -9.49 3.89 -11.09
C VAL A 27 -10.79 3.64 -11.86
N VAL A 28 -11.88 4.24 -11.38
CA VAL A 28 -13.22 4.14 -11.99
C VAL A 28 -13.46 5.33 -12.92
N SER A 29 -13.14 6.54 -12.46
CA SER A 29 -13.27 7.78 -13.23
C SER A 29 -12.52 8.92 -12.56
N LYS A 30 -12.19 9.95 -13.33
CA LYS A 30 -11.69 11.25 -12.84
C LYS A 30 -12.86 12.21 -12.64
N THR A 31 -12.82 13.08 -11.64
CA THR A 31 -13.86 14.11 -11.48
C THR A 31 -13.72 15.22 -12.53
N PRO A 32 -14.78 15.99 -12.82
CA PRO A 32 -14.72 17.08 -13.81
C PRO A 32 -13.69 18.16 -13.47
N GLU A 33 -13.42 18.42 -12.18
CA GLU A 33 -12.43 19.41 -11.75
C GLU A 33 -10.99 18.93 -11.98
N GLY A 34 -10.78 17.62 -12.17
CA GLY A 34 -9.49 17.03 -12.48
C GLY A 34 -8.55 16.80 -11.29
N SER A 35 -8.92 17.22 -10.08
CA SER A 35 -8.10 17.05 -8.87
C SER A 35 -8.39 15.76 -8.09
N TYR A 36 -9.52 15.10 -8.37
CA TYR A 36 -9.98 13.94 -7.63
C TYR A 36 -10.27 12.74 -8.53
N TYR A 37 -10.18 11.56 -7.93
CA TYR A 37 -10.42 10.29 -8.59
C TYR A 37 -11.42 9.46 -7.81
N LYS A 38 -12.40 8.92 -8.53
CA LYS A 38 -13.24 7.85 -8.02
C LYS A 38 -12.50 6.53 -8.18
N ILE A 39 -12.23 5.85 -7.08
CA ILE A 39 -11.51 4.57 -7.06
C ILE A 39 -12.36 3.48 -6.44
N LYS A 40 -12.02 2.23 -6.76
CA LYS A 40 -12.62 1.04 -6.18
C LYS A 40 -11.53 0.18 -5.57
N TYR A 41 -11.59 -0.05 -4.26
CA TYR A 41 -10.58 -0.85 -3.58
C TYR A 41 -10.65 -2.31 -4.01
N LYS A 42 -9.49 -2.96 -3.99
CA LYS A 42 -9.34 -4.38 -4.31
C LYS A 42 -9.81 -5.27 -3.17
N ASN A 43 -9.48 -4.90 -1.93
CA ASN A 43 -9.67 -5.74 -0.74
C ASN A 43 -10.67 -5.14 0.26
N LEU A 44 -10.76 -3.81 0.37
CA LEU A 44 -11.73 -3.17 1.27
C LEU A 44 -13.17 -3.31 0.77
N VAL A 45 -14.11 -3.48 1.71
CA VAL A 45 -15.55 -3.64 1.46
C VAL A 45 -16.34 -2.48 2.03
N SER A 46 -17.55 -2.28 1.52
CA SER A 46 -18.45 -1.21 1.99
C SER A 46 -19.01 -1.53 3.38
N ASP A 47 -19.06 -0.53 4.26
CA ASP A 47 -19.68 -0.66 5.59
C ASP A 47 -21.18 -0.94 5.53
N THR A 48 -21.86 -0.44 4.48
CA THR A 48 -23.30 -0.65 4.29
C THR A 48 -23.64 -1.98 3.61
N ASP A 49 -22.67 -2.58 2.92
CA ASP A 49 -22.86 -3.83 2.16
C ASP A 49 -21.50 -4.52 1.96
N GLN A 50 -21.15 -5.42 2.88
CA GLN A 50 -19.89 -6.14 2.86
C GLN A 50 -19.72 -7.07 1.64
N SER A 51 -20.77 -7.30 0.85
CA SER A 51 -20.65 -8.03 -0.42
C SER A 51 -20.05 -7.18 -1.55
N LYS A 52 -19.99 -5.86 -1.36
CA LYS A 52 -19.46 -4.89 -2.34
C LYS A 52 -18.12 -4.33 -1.89
N ARG A 53 -17.24 -4.09 -2.86
CA ARG A 53 -16.00 -3.36 -2.62
C ARG A 53 -16.26 -1.89 -2.32
N LEU A 54 -15.46 -1.33 -1.43
CA LEU A 54 -15.48 0.09 -1.09
C LEU A 54 -15.12 0.93 -2.32
N VAL A 55 -15.85 2.03 -2.49
CA VAL A 55 -15.66 3.01 -3.58
C VAL A 55 -15.61 4.39 -2.95
N GLU A 56 -14.54 5.13 -3.22
CA GLU A 56 -14.29 6.44 -2.64
C GLU A 56 -13.88 7.45 -3.71
N VAL A 57 -13.98 8.74 -3.36
CA VAL A 57 -13.44 9.85 -4.15
C VAL A 57 -12.29 10.45 -3.35
N ILE A 58 -11.07 10.28 -3.85
CA ILE A 58 -9.84 10.69 -3.17
C ILE A 58 -9.04 11.68 -4.01
N SER A 59 -8.13 12.41 -3.37
CA SER A 59 -7.28 13.38 -4.06
C SER A 59 -6.21 12.69 -4.90
N ALA A 60 -5.79 13.32 -6.00
CA ALA A 60 -4.76 12.78 -6.89
C ALA A 60 -3.41 12.56 -6.20
N ASP A 61 -3.12 13.28 -5.12
CA ASP A 61 -1.88 13.17 -4.36
C ASP A 61 -1.90 12.03 -3.31
N GLU A 62 -3.05 11.38 -3.13
CA GLU A 62 -3.18 10.12 -2.37
C GLU A 62 -3.02 8.90 -3.27
N LEU A 63 -2.75 9.10 -4.57
CA LEU A 63 -2.56 8.02 -5.53
C LEU A 63 -1.11 7.89 -5.97
N ARG A 64 -0.66 6.63 -6.03
CA ARG A 64 0.57 6.26 -6.73
C ARG A 64 0.32 5.07 -7.67
N PRO A 65 1.18 4.86 -8.68
CA PRO A 65 1.09 3.68 -9.54
C PRO A 65 1.27 2.40 -8.71
N MET A 66 1.00 1.23 -9.31
CA MET A 66 1.45 -0.02 -8.71
C MET A 66 2.99 -0.03 -8.62
N PRO A 67 3.57 -0.45 -7.49
CA PRO A 67 5.01 -0.58 -7.37
C PRO A 67 5.55 -1.61 -8.37
N PRO A 68 6.84 -1.51 -8.76
CA PRO A 68 7.48 -2.50 -9.58
C PRO A 68 7.33 -3.87 -8.92
N LYS A 69 7.06 -4.90 -9.72
CA LYS A 69 7.05 -6.26 -9.20
C LYS A 69 8.43 -6.53 -8.62
N SER A 70 8.48 -6.69 -7.29
CA SER A 70 9.68 -7.15 -6.64
C SER A 70 9.94 -8.56 -7.17
N LEU A 71 11.00 -8.71 -7.96
CA LEU A 71 11.60 -10.03 -8.21
C LEU A 71 11.98 -10.62 -6.84
N HIS A 72 12.23 -11.93 -6.74
CA HIS A 72 12.62 -12.56 -5.48
C HIS A 72 13.90 -11.95 -4.91
N VAL A 73 13.77 -10.86 -4.15
CA VAL A 73 14.85 -10.13 -3.50
C VAL A 73 14.94 -10.69 -2.08
N LEU A 74 16.15 -11.01 -1.66
CA LEU A 74 16.46 -11.37 -0.28
C LEU A 74 16.05 -10.21 0.64
N ILE A 75 15.23 -10.51 1.66
CA ILE A 75 14.92 -9.56 2.73
C ILE A 75 15.82 -9.91 3.92
N CYS A 76 16.43 -8.89 4.51
CA CYS A 76 17.40 -8.97 5.60
C CYS A 76 16.94 -8.09 6.77
N CYS A 77 17.54 -8.30 7.95
CA CYS A 77 17.41 -7.38 9.07
C CYS A 77 17.92 -5.97 8.70
N GLY A 78 17.21 -4.94 9.15
CA GLY A 78 17.40 -3.52 8.83
C GLY A 78 16.72 -3.06 7.53
N ASP A 79 16.13 -3.97 6.76
CA ASP A 79 15.45 -3.60 5.54
C ASP A 79 14.08 -2.97 5.81
N LYS A 80 13.77 -1.88 5.11
CA LYS A 80 12.40 -1.38 5.00
C LYS A 80 11.56 -2.26 4.06
N VAL A 81 10.40 -2.66 4.55
CA VAL A 81 9.46 -3.53 3.85
C VAL A 81 8.05 -2.98 3.93
N ASP A 82 7.19 -3.41 3.02
CA ASP A 82 5.75 -3.34 3.24
C ASP A 82 5.24 -4.73 3.63
N ALA A 83 4.52 -4.82 4.75
CA ALA A 83 3.85 -6.04 5.20
C ALA A 83 2.38 -6.02 4.80
N PHE A 84 1.90 -7.10 4.18
CA PHE A 84 0.50 -7.23 3.81
C PHE A 84 -0.33 -7.70 5.02
N ASP A 85 -1.13 -6.79 5.56
CA ASP A 85 -1.98 -7.02 6.72
C ASP A 85 -3.22 -6.12 6.66
N LYS A 86 -4.33 -6.53 7.27
CA LYS A 86 -5.60 -5.77 7.29
C LYS A 86 -5.96 -5.19 5.91
N ASP A 87 -5.88 -6.04 4.88
CA ASP A 87 -6.21 -5.74 3.49
C ASP A 87 -5.33 -4.70 2.75
N GLY A 88 -4.29 -4.18 3.42
CA GLY A 88 -3.34 -3.19 2.91
C GLY A 88 -1.88 -3.60 3.07
N TRP A 89 -0.98 -2.76 2.56
CA TRP A 89 0.47 -2.89 2.70
C TRP A 89 0.99 -1.84 3.69
N TRP A 90 1.64 -2.25 4.77
CA TRP A 90 2.06 -1.37 5.87
C TRP A 90 3.57 -1.26 5.92
N VAL A 91 4.09 -0.04 5.94
CA VAL A 91 5.54 0.21 6.01
C VAL A 91 6.08 -0.18 7.38
N GLY A 92 7.10 -1.03 7.40
CA GLY A 92 7.83 -1.40 8.60
C GLY A 92 9.30 -1.69 8.33
N GLU A 93 10.05 -1.99 9.38
CA GLU A 93 11.46 -2.35 9.33
C GLU A 93 11.68 -3.75 9.87
N VAL A 94 12.45 -4.58 9.16
CA VAL A 94 12.75 -5.95 9.61
C VAL A 94 13.75 -5.91 10.75
N THR A 95 13.38 -6.37 11.93
CA THR A 95 14.25 -6.40 13.13
C THR A 95 14.92 -7.75 13.35
N ALA A 96 14.33 -8.83 12.85
CA ALA A 96 14.90 -10.17 12.93
C ALA A 96 14.41 -11.07 11.79
N VAL A 97 15.24 -12.05 11.43
CA VAL A 97 14.89 -13.11 10.47
C VAL A 97 15.18 -14.46 11.11
N ARG A 98 14.15 -15.31 11.22
CA ARG A 98 14.24 -16.65 11.80
C ARG A 98 13.65 -17.66 10.82
N ARG A 99 14.54 -18.38 10.11
CA ARG A 99 14.18 -19.29 9.00
C ARG A 99 13.41 -18.53 7.91
N ASN A 100 12.08 -18.65 7.87
CA ASN A 100 11.20 -18.00 6.89
C ASN A 100 10.20 -17.03 7.53
N ILE A 101 10.39 -16.71 8.81
CA ILE A 101 9.59 -15.75 9.56
C ILE A 101 10.43 -14.49 9.80
N TYR A 102 9.82 -13.35 9.56
CA TYR A 102 10.42 -12.02 9.61
C TYR A 102 9.69 -11.22 10.68
N SER A 103 10.42 -10.76 11.70
CA SER A 103 9.92 -9.81 12.67
C SER A 103 10.00 -8.42 12.06
N VAL A 104 8.88 -7.71 12.02
CA VAL A 104 8.75 -6.38 11.41
C VAL A 104 8.24 -5.41 12.48
N TYR A 105 8.98 -4.34 12.69
CA TYR A 105 8.63 -3.25 13.59
C TYR A 105 7.90 -2.14 12.83
N PHE A 106 6.78 -1.67 13.39
CA PHE A 106 5.95 -0.59 12.86
C PHE A 106 6.07 0.65 13.73
N SER A 107 6.85 1.63 13.27
CA SER A 107 7.09 2.88 14.02
C SER A 107 5.83 3.71 14.30
N THR A 108 4.75 3.52 13.54
CA THR A 108 3.48 4.25 13.72
C THR A 108 2.65 3.71 14.87
N THR A 109 2.75 2.42 15.19
CA THR A 109 1.99 1.77 16.28
C THR A 109 2.87 1.30 17.45
N ASP A 110 4.20 1.34 17.30
CA ASP A 110 5.18 0.79 18.25
C ASP A 110 5.01 -0.73 18.47
N GLU A 111 4.58 -1.44 17.43
CA GLU A 111 4.35 -2.88 17.46
C GLU A 111 5.45 -3.63 16.68
N GLU A 112 5.77 -4.84 17.14
CA GLU A 112 6.57 -5.80 16.39
C GLU A 112 5.74 -7.05 16.12
N LEU A 113 5.57 -7.40 14.84
CA LEU A 113 4.76 -8.54 14.40
C LEU A 113 5.57 -9.45 13.47
N GLU A 114 5.17 -10.72 13.40
CA GLU A 114 5.86 -11.73 12.60
C GLU A 114 5.11 -12.02 11.31
N TYR A 115 5.82 -11.96 10.18
CA TYR A 115 5.26 -12.25 8.86
C TYR A 115 6.07 -13.31 8.10
N PRO A 116 5.41 -14.14 7.28
CA PRO A 116 6.09 -14.98 6.31
C PRO A 116 6.54 -14.15 5.10
N LEU A 117 7.57 -14.61 4.38
CA LEU A 117 8.13 -13.91 3.22
C LEU A 117 7.09 -13.52 2.16
N TYR A 118 6.07 -14.35 1.91
CA TYR A 118 5.05 -14.07 0.88
C TYR A 118 4.11 -12.92 1.24
N SER A 119 4.06 -12.52 2.51
CA SER A 119 3.32 -11.34 2.98
C SER A 119 4.19 -10.09 2.98
N LEU A 120 5.47 -10.17 2.57
CA LEU A 120 6.39 -9.05 2.55
C LEU A 120 6.79 -8.68 1.14
N ARG A 121 7.05 -7.39 0.93
CA ARG A 121 7.75 -6.87 -0.25
C ARG A 121 8.73 -5.78 0.18
N LYS A 122 9.76 -5.54 -0.63
CA LYS A 122 10.66 -4.41 -0.40
C LYS A 122 9.90 -3.09 -0.57
N HIS A 123 10.04 -2.22 0.41
CA HIS A 123 9.42 -0.91 0.37
C HIS A 123 10.00 -0.09 -0.80
N HIS A 124 9.11 0.54 -1.56
CA HIS A 124 9.49 1.52 -2.58
C HIS A 124 8.62 2.76 -2.38
N GLU A 125 9.25 3.93 -2.44
CA GLU A 125 8.57 5.20 -2.33
C GLU A 125 8.39 5.80 -3.73
N TRP A 126 7.24 6.43 -3.96
CA TRP A 126 6.95 7.10 -5.23
C TRP A 126 7.25 8.59 -5.09
N VAL A 127 8.39 9.03 -5.63
CA VAL A 127 8.86 10.41 -5.48
C VAL A 127 9.06 11.03 -6.86
N ASN A 128 8.42 12.18 -7.09
CA ASN A 128 8.58 13.00 -8.30
C ASN A 128 8.43 12.22 -9.62
N GLY A 129 7.53 11.25 -9.66
CA GLY A 129 7.28 10.46 -10.88
C GLY A 129 8.22 9.26 -11.06
N SER A 130 8.96 8.86 -10.03
CA SER A 130 9.88 7.72 -10.08
C SER A 130 9.82 6.86 -8.81
N TRP A 131 10.07 5.56 -8.96
CA TRP A 131 10.19 4.64 -7.83
C TRP A 131 11.60 4.69 -7.24
N VAL A 132 11.69 4.98 -5.95
CA VAL A 132 12.93 5.02 -5.19
C VAL A 132 12.90 3.89 -4.15
N ARG A 133 14.00 3.14 -4.05
CA ARG A 133 14.20 2.17 -2.97
C ARG A 133 14.68 2.92 -1.73
N GLN A 134 14.07 2.62 -0.58
CA GLN A 134 14.59 3.07 0.70
C GLN A 134 15.25 1.93 1.46
#